data_AF-A0A349EKJ3-F1
#
_entry.id   AF-A0A349EKJ3-F1
#
_cell.length_a   1.000
_cell.length_b   1.000
_cell.length_c   1.000
_cell.angle_alpha   90.00
_cell.angle_beta   90.00
_cell.angle_gamma   90.00
#
_symmetry.space_group_name_H-M   'P 1'
#
loop_
_entity.id
_entity.type
_entity.pdbx_description
1 polymer ?
#
loop_
_entity_poly.entity_id
_entity_poly.type
_entity_poly.pdbx_seq_one_letter_code
_entity_poly.pdbx_strand_id
1 'polypeptide(L)'
;MEDFILGISIVMALLAMVVLYRVVYGPTVLDRIVGAGVIGTKTTILLCLMGLIYKRIDMFVDIALAYALLNFIATLAAAKFFRVRKSIMPGAKSFKDREMGR
;
A
#
# COMPACT_ATOMS: atom_id res chain seq x y z
N MET A 1 24.87 16.80 9.60
CA MET A 1 23.67 16.55 8.76
C MET A 1 23.35 15.07 8.71
N GLU A 2 24.34 14.19 8.53
CA GLU A 2 24.14 12.74 8.51
C GLU A 2 23.44 12.22 9.79
N ASP A 3 23.83 12.68 10.99
CA ASP A 3 23.19 12.29 12.25
C ASP A 3 21.70 12.65 12.35
N PHE A 4 21.30 13.77 11.73
CA PHE A 4 19.90 14.20 11.68
C PHE A 4 19.06 13.30 10.77
N ILE A 5 19.61 12.93 9.61
CA ILE A 5 18.98 12.00 8.65
C ILE A 5 18.88 10.59 9.27
N LEU A 6 19.91 10.18 10.01
CA LEU A 6 19.95 8.90 10.72
C LEU A 6 18.90 8.87 11.83
N GLY A 7 18.77 9.94 12.62
CA GLY A 7 17.73 10.09 13.64
C GLY A 7 16.31 9.99 13.06
N ILE A 8 16.03 10.71 11.95
CA ILE A 8 14.75 10.62 11.24
C ILE A 8 14.48 9.20 10.72
N SER A 9 15.49 8.53 10.18
CA SER A 9 15.36 7.17 9.64
C SER A 9 15.00 6.17 10.73
N ILE A 10 15.60 6.29 11.92
CA ILE A 10 15.27 5.45 13.08
C ILE A 10 13.82 5.69 13.53
N VAL A 11 13.39 6.95 13.64
CA VAL A 11 12.01 7.29 14.01
C VAL A 11 11.02 6.75 12.97
N MET A 12 11.32 6.88 11.67
CA MET A 12 10.48 6.30 10.61
C MET A 12 10.43 4.76 10.67
N ALA A 13 11.55 4.10 10.97
CA ALA A 13 11.60 2.65 11.14
C ALA A 13 10.76 2.17 12.34
N LEU A 14 10.84 2.88 13.47
CA LEU A 14 10.00 2.60 14.64
C LEU A 14 8.51 2.78 14.30
N LEU A 15 8.15 3.86 13.62
CA LEU A 15 6.79 4.08 13.15
C LEU A 15 6.34 3.02 12.14
N ALA A 16 7.25 2.47 11.32
CA ALA A 16 6.94 1.37 10.42
C ALA A 16 6.65 0.07 11.19
N MET A 17 7.37 -0.21 12.28
CA MET A 17 7.06 -1.34 13.17
C MET A 17 5.66 -1.25 13.78
N VAL A 18 5.22 -0.06 14.20
CA VAL A 18 3.86 0.15 14.75
C VAL A 18 2.79 -0.14 13.69
N VAL A 19 3.01 0.27 12.44
CA VAL A 19 2.08 -0.01 11.34
C VAL A 19 2.07 -1.50 10.98
N LEU A 20 3.24 -2.16 11.01
CA LEU A 20 3.34 -3.62 10.81
C LEU A 20 2.52 -4.38 11.85
N TYR A 21 2.59 -3.99 13.13
CA TYR A 21 1.77 -4.58 14.17
C TYR A 21 0.27 -4.45 13.87
N ARG A 22 -0.18 -3.27 13.42
CA ARG A 22 -1.58 -3.04 13.06
C ARG A 22 -2.03 -3.87 11.84
N VAL A 23 -1.17 -4.05 10.84
CA VAL A 23 -1.49 -4.87 9.65
C VAL A 23 -1.69 -6.34 10.00
N VAL A 24 -0.90 -6.88 10.93
CA VAL A 24 -1.01 -8.28 11.35
C VAL A 24 -2.21 -8.50 12.26
N TYR A 25 -2.41 -7.62 13.25
CA TYR A 25 -3.51 -7.73 14.23
C TYR A 25 -4.81 -7.03 13.81
N GLY A 26 -4.87 -6.48 12.60
CA GLY A 26 -6.05 -5.79 12.08
C GLY A 26 -7.28 -6.73 12.07
N PRO A 27 -8.41 -6.34 12.71
CA PRO A 27 -9.60 -7.18 12.83
C PRO A 27 -10.35 -7.36 11.50
N THR A 28 -10.18 -6.43 10.56
CA THR A 28 -10.90 -6.40 9.28
C THR A 28 -9.93 -6.61 8.11
N VAL A 29 -10.30 -7.43 7.13
CA VAL A 29 -9.50 -7.65 5.89
C VAL A 29 -9.21 -6.34 5.15
N LEU A 30 -10.13 -5.39 5.21
CA LEU A 30 -9.96 -4.04 4.66
C LEU A 30 -8.88 -3.23 5.40
N ASP A 31 -8.80 -3.32 6.73
CA ASP A 31 -7.77 -2.63 7.54
C ASP A 31 -6.37 -3.19 7.22
N ARG A 32 -6.28 -4.50 6.96
CA ARG A 32 -5.03 -5.15 6.53
C ARG A 32 -4.55 -4.67 5.16
N ILE A 33 -5.46 -4.51 4.20
CA ILE A 33 -5.13 -4.04 2.84
C ILE A 33 -4.76 -2.57 2.83
N VAL A 34 -5.49 -1.72 3.57
CA VAL A 34 -5.14 -0.31 3.73
C VAL A 34 -3.78 -0.18 4.41
N GLY A 35 -3.54 -0.94 5.47
CA GLY A 35 -2.26 -0.90 6.17
C GLY A 35 -1.10 -1.45 5.33
N ALA A 36 -1.30 -2.44 4.46
CA ALA A 36 -0.27 -2.91 3.53
C ALA A 36 0.21 -1.78 2.59
N GLY A 37 -0.71 -0.96 2.08
CA GLY A 37 -0.36 0.21 1.27
C GLY A 37 0.46 1.26 2.03
N VAL A 38 0.13 1.50 3.31
CA VAL A 38 0.86 2.43 4.19
C VAL A 38 2.27 1.92 4.50
N ILE A 39 2.44 0.60 4.67
CA ILE A 39 3.77 -0.01 4.83
C ILE A 39 4.61 0.23 3.59
N GLY A 40 4.08 -0.02 2.40
CA GLY A 40 4.82 0.17 1.15
C GLY A 40 5.35 1.60 0.99
N THR A 41 4.52 2.62 1.27
CA THR A 41 4.96 4.02 1.21
C THR A 41 6.03 4.35 2.26
N LYS A 42 5.92 3.83 3.49
CA LYS A 42 6.96 4.02 4.52
C LYS A 42 8.28 3.39 4.10
N THR A 43 8.26 2.20 3.52
CA THR A 43 9.44 1.50 3.01
C THR A 43 10.11 2.27 1.88
N THR A 44 9.35 2.83 0.93
CA THR A 44 9.88 3.68 -0.14
C THR A 44 10.62 4.90 0.39
N ILE A 45 10.07 5.58 1.40
CA ILE A 45 10.73 6.74 2.02
C ILE A 45 12.02 6.33 2.73
N LEU A 46 12.00 5.21 3.46
CA LEU A 46 13.18 4.63 4.11
C LEU A 46 14.30 4.30 3.12
N LEU A 47 13.97 3.76 1.94
CA LEU A 47 14.93 3.49 0.87
C LEU A 47 15.60 4.78 0.36
N CYS A 48 14.83 5.84 0.14
CA CYS A 48 15.37 7.15 -0.25
C CYS A 48 16.29 7.74 0.83
N LEU A 49 15.89 7.67 2.11
CA LEU A 49 16.71 8.15 3.23
C LEU A 49 18.02 7.36 3.35
N MET A 50 17.98 6.04 3.15
CA MET A 50 19.20 5.23 3.08
C MET A 50 20.12 5.66 1.94
N GLY A 51 19.58 5.98 0.76
CA GLY A 51 20.36 6.49 -0.37
C GLY A 51 21.16 7.76 -0.05
N LEU A 52 20.58 8.65 0.76
CA LEU A 52 21.25 9.86 1.26
C LEU A 52 22.37 9.53 2.27
N ILE A 53 22.15 8.55 3.16
CA ILE A 53 23.14 8.13 4.16
C ILE A 53 24.35 7.45 3.50
N TYR A 54 24.12 6.56 2.54
CA TYR A 54 25.17 5.79 1.88
C TYR A 54 25.87 6.53 0.73
N LYS A 55 25.47 7.78 0.44
CA LYS A 55 25.99 8.61 -0.68
C LYS A 55 25.95 7.90 -2.05
N ARG A 56 25.02 6.95 -2.23
CA ARG A 56 24.77 6.22 -3.49
C ARG A 56 23.31 6.35 -3.91
N ILE A 57 22.85 7.59 -4.05
CA ILE A 57 21.44 7.92 -4.25
C ILE A 57 20.88 7.20 -5.48
N ASP A 58 21.64 7.10 -6.57
CA ASP A 58 21.20 6.51 -7.85
C ASP A 58 20.64 5.08 -7.67
N MET A 59 21.38 4.20 -6.99
CA MET A 59 20.96 2.81 -6.80
C MET A 59 19.74 2.68 -5.89
N PHE A 60 19.68 3.48 -4.83
CA PHE A 60 18.56 3.43 -3.88
C PHE A 60 17.28 4.05 -4.48
N VAL A 61 17.40 5.06 -5.33
CA VAL A 61 16.27 5.67 -6.04
C VAL A 61 15.67 4.67 -7.02
N ASP A 62 16.47 3.90 -7.76
CA ASP A 62 15.96 2.85 -8.63
C ASP A 62 15.14 1.80 -7.87
N ILE A 63 15.66 1.34 -6.72
CA ILE A 63 14.96 0.38 -5.85
C ILE A 63 13.69 1.01 -5.27
N ALA A 64 13.74 2.28 -4.85
CA ALA A 64 12.60 3.00 -4.30
C ALA A 64 11.49 3.18 -5.33
N LEU A 65 11.82 3.51 -6.58
CA LEU A 65 10.87 3.64 -7.69
C LEU A 65 10.23 2.29 -8.02
N ALA A 66 11.03 1.22 -8.08
CA ALA A 66 10.50 -0.14 -8.28
C ALA A 66 9.51 -0.53 -7.16
N TYR A 67 9.84 -0.23 -5.90
CA TYR A 67 8.96 -0.48 -4.76
C TYR A 67 7.70 0.39 -4.78
N ALA A 68 7.80 1.64 -5.19
CA ALA A 68 6.65 2.53 -5.32
C ALA A 68 5.66 2.00 -6.37
N LEU A 69 6.16 1.57 -7.52
CA LEU A 69 5.35 0.94 -8.56
C LEU A 69 4.72 -0.36 -8.08
N LEU A 70 5.47 -1.21 -7.38
CA LEU A 70 4.95 -2.45 -6.82
C LEU A 70 3.81 -2.18 -5.82
N ASN A 71 3.98 -1.21 -4.91
CA ASN A 71 2.95 -0.84 -3.94
C ASN A 71 1.68 -0.30 -4.63
N PHE A 72 1.86 0.47 -5.71
CA PHE A 72 0.76 0.98 -6.51
C PHE A 72 -0.01 -0.17 -7.21
N ILE A 73 0.69 -1.09 -7.85
CA ILE A 73 0.10 -2.28 -8.49
C ILE A 73 -0.63 -3.14 -7.46
N ALA A 74 -0.04 -3.37 -6.28
CA ALA A 74 -0.67 -4.12 -5.20
C ALA A 74 -1.99 -3.46 -4.75
N THR A 75 -2.01 -2.13 -4.63
CA THR A 75 -3.21 -1.37 -4.25
C THR A 75 -4.29 -1.46 -5.33
N LEU A 76 -3.91 -1.33 -6.62
CA LEU A 76 -4.85 -1.52 -7.75
C LEU A 76 -5.39 -2.95 -7.82
N ALA A 77 -4.54 -3.94 -7.58
CA ALA A 77 -4.95 -5.34 -7.55
C ALA A 77 -5.95 -5.60 -6.42
N ALA A 78 -5.70 -5.05 -5.23
CA ALA A 78 -6.63 -5.13 -4.11
C ALA A 78 -7.96 -4.44 -4.43
N ALA A 79 -7.92 -3.23 -5.01
CA ALA A 79 -9.13 -2.50 -5.43
C ALA A 79 -9.94 -3.30 -6.47
N LYS A 80 -9.28 -3.88 -7.48
CA LYS A 80 -9.93 -4.74 -8.49
C LYS A 80 -10.52 -5.99 -7.85
N PHE A 81 -9.81 -6.64 -6.94
CA PHE A 81 -10.28 -7.84 -6.23
C PHE A 81 -11.56 -7.55 -5.45
N PHE A 82 -11.61 -6.42 -4.72
CA PHE A 82 -12.83 -6.00 -4.03
C PHE A 82 -13.98 -5.68 -4.98
N ARG A 83 -13.71 -4.98 -6.09
CA ARG A 83 -14.75 -4.66 -7.08
C ARG A 83 -15.35 -5.91 -7.70
N VAL A 84 -14.52 -6.89 -8.07
CA VAL A 84 -14.96 -8.15 -8.67
C VAL A 84 -15.77 -8.98 -7.68
N ARG A 85 -15.41 -9.03 -6.39
CA ARG A 85 -16.21 -9.75 -5.37
C ARG A 85 -17.53 -9.05 -5.05
N LYS A 86 -17.56 -7.70 -5.00
CA LYS A 86 -18.79 -6.94 -4.76
C LYS A 86 -19.77 -7.03 -5.94
N SER A 87 -19.29 -7.22 -7.16
CA SER A 87 -20.13 -7.44 -8.36
C SER A 87 -20.72 -8.85 -8.49
N ILE A 88 -20.44 -9.76 -7.54
CA ILE A 88 -21.14 -11.06 -7.42
C ILE A 88 -22.37 -10.95 -6.49
N MET A 89 -22.65 -9.76 -5.90
CA MET A 89 -23.92 -9.52 -5.21
C MET A 89 -25.03 -9.28 -6.25
N PRO A 90 -26.15 -10.02 -6.17
CA PRO A 90 -27.08 -10.27 -7.27
C PRO A 90 -28.09 -9.12 -7.41
N GLY A 91 -28.06 -8.44 -8.55
CA GLY A 91 -28.99 -7.34 -8.81
C GLY A 91 -29.16 -6.97 -10.28
N ALA A 92 -28.27 -7.46 -11.16
CA ALA A 92 -28.39 -7.26 -12.60
C ALA A 92 -29.63 -7.97 -13.22
N LYS A 93 -30.33 -8.84 -12.48
CA LYS A 93 -31.63 -9.39 -12.91
C LYS A 93 -32.77 -8.37 -12.84
N SER A 94 -32.72 -7.38 -11.95
CA SER A 94 -33.87 -6.48 -11.72
C SER A 94 -34.12 -5.49 -12.86
N PHE A 95 -33.16 -5.27 -13.77
CA PHE A 95 -33.36 -4.39 -14.92
C PHE A 95 -33.98 -5.11 -16.13
N LYS A 96 -33.82 -6.43 -16.24
CA LYS A 96 -34.35 -7.18 -17.38
C LYS A 96 -35.82 -7.60 -17.21
N ASP A 97 -36.28 -7.74 -15.96
CA ASP A 97 -37.67 -8.12 -15.65
C ASP A 97 -38.67 -6.95 -15.80
N ARG A 98 -38.19 -5.70 -15.86
CA ARG A 98 -39.05 -4.51 -16.10
C ARG A 98 -39.29 -4.22 -17.58
N GLU A 99 -38.47 -4.77 -18.48
CA GLU A 99 -38.60 -4.55 -19.93
C GLU A 99 -39.38 -5.67 -20.63
N MET A 100 -39.46 -6.87 -20.06
CA MET A 100 -40.28 -7.97 -20.60
C MET A 100 -41.73 -8.00 -20.08
N GLY A 101 -42.09 -7.07 -19.19
CA GLY A 101 -43.43 -6.94 -18.60
C GLY A 101 -44.29 -5.82 -19.21
N ARG A 102 -43.99 -5.39 -20.44
CA ARG A 102 -44.80 -4.42 -21.20
C ARG A 102 -45.08 -4.92 -22.62
#